data_AF-A0A4Y8IS60-F1
#
_entry.id   AF-A0A4Y8IS60-F1
#
_cell.length_a   1.000
_cell.length_b   1.000
_cell.length_c   1.000
_cell.angle_alpha   90.00
_cell.angle_beta   90.00
_cell.angle_gamma   90.00
#
_symmetry.space_group_name_H-M   'P 1'
#
loop_
_entity.id
_entity.type
_entity.pdbx_description
1 polymer ?
#
loop_
_entity_poly.entity_id
_entity_poly.type
_entity_poly.pdbx_seq_one_letter_code
_entity_poly.pdbx_strand_id
1 'polypeptide(L)' 'MVAKSQDIDWSGGAYGDPRYDTAIAVRPKQGIFRWPQDWHIFFESYGKEPINRKEYDYFVEGLYEFF' A
#
# COMPACT_ATOMS: atom_id res chain seq x y z
N MET A 1 10.60 -5.50 23.38
CA MET A 1 9.73 -4.35 23.11
C MET A 1 9.94 -3.97 21.66
N VAL A 2 8.91 -4.07 20.80
CA VAL A 2 9.01 -3.58 19.42
C VAL A 2 8.56 -2.13 19.46
N ALA A 3 9.47 -1.19 19.21
CA ALA A 3 9.10 0.20 19.04
C ALA A 3 8.26 0.33 17.76
N LYS A 4 6.98 0.65 17.88
CA LYS A 4 6.20 1.13 16.74
C LYS A 4 6.57 2.60 16.53
N SER A 5 7.27 2.89 15.44
CA SER A 5 7.46 4.25 14.95
C SER A 5 6.10 4.83 14.52
N GLN A 6 5.85 6.09 14.86
CA GLN A 6 4.65 6.83 14.44
C GLN A 6 4.75 7.22 12.97
N ASP A 7 3.60 7.43 12.33
CA ASP A 7 3.53 7.94 10.96
C ASP A 7 4.01 9.39 10.91
N ILE A 8 4.91 9.69 9.97
CA ILE A 8 5.39 11.03 9.65
C ILE A 8 4.88 11.44 8.27
N ASP A 9 4.90 12.74 7.95
CA ASP A 9 4.38 13.26 6.67
C ASP A 9 2.88 12.95 6.42
N TRP A 10 2.07 13.06 7.47
CA TRP A 10 0.62 12.73 7.48
C TRP A 10 -0.30 13.76 6.79
N SER A 11 0.22 14.72 6.03
CA SER A 11 -0.63 15.77 5.42
C SER A 11 -1.65 15.23 4.41
N GLY A 12 -1.43 14.03 3.87
CA GLY A 12 -2.37 13.33 2.99
C GLY A 12 -3.37 12.40 3.70
N GLY A 13 -3.29 12.28 5.03
CA GLY A 13 -4.15 11.38 5.79
C GLY A 13 -5.60 11.88 5.87
N ALA A 14 -6.54 11.06 5.41
CA ALA A 14 -7.97 11.38 5.40
C ALA A 14 -8.83 10.11 5.57
N TYR A 15 -10.13 10.28 5.84
CA TYR A 15 -11.07 9.17 5.71
C TYR A 15 -11.29 8.87 4.21
N GLY A 16 -11.02 7.64 3.80
CA GLY A 16 -11.05 7.27 2.38
C GLY A 16 -11.11 5.76 2.17
N ASP A 17 -10.95 5.36 0.92
CA ASP A 17 -10.88 3.96 0.57
C ASP A 17 -9.56 3.34 1.07
N PRO A 18 -9.58 2.31 1.93
CA PRO A 18 -8.35 1.71 2.48
C PRO A 18 -7.47 1.06 1.39
N ARG A 19 -8.02 0.81 0.20
CA ARG A 19 -7.25 0.33 -0.95
C ARG A 19 -6.25 1.37 -1.45
N TYR A 20 -6.46 2.65 -1.18
CA TYR A 20 -5.50 3.71 -1.49
C TYR A 20 -4.17 3.50 -0.74
N ASP A 21 -4.22 3.44 0.60
CA ASP A 21 -3.04 3.22 1.44
C ASP A 21 -2.36 1.89 1.10
N THR A 22 -3.18 0.86 0.88
CA THR A 22 -2.70 -0.48 0.50
C THR A 22 -1.95 -0.46 -0.83
N ALA A 23 -2.49 0.20 -1.86
CA ALA A 23 -1.88 0.27 -3.18
C ALA A 23 -0.53 1.01 -3.14
N ILE A 24 -0.43 2.08 -2.34
CA ILE A 24 0.81 2.82 -2.11
C ILE A 24 1.81 2.01 -1.28
N ALA A 25 1.33 1.22 -0.32
CA ALA A 25 2.18 0.36 0.51
C ALA A 25 2.92 -0.67 -0.34
N VAL A 26 2.23 -1.31 -1.28
CA VAL A 26 2.73 -2.41 -2.12
C VAL A 26 3.43 -1.98 -3.42
N ARG A 27 3.53 -0.66 -3.70
CA ARG A 27 4.27 -0.18 -4.87
C ARG A 27 5.72 -0.69 -4.87
N PRO A 28 6.30 -1.01 -6.03
CA PRO A 28 7.70 -1.42 -6.13
C PRO A 28 8.62 -0.40 -5.45
N LYS A 29 9.41 -0.87 -4.47
CA LYS A 29 10.44 -0.08 -3.77
C LYS A 29 11.73 -0.90 -3.77
N GLN A 30 12.88 -0.23 -3.76
CA GLN A 30 14.15 -0.96 -3.69
C GLN A 30 14.21 -1.82 -2.43
N GLY A 31 14.37 -3.14 -2.61
CA GLY A 31 14.50 -4.10 -1.51
C GLY A 31 13.19 -4.51 -0.82
N ILE A 32 12.03 -4.05 -1.27
CA ILE A 32 10.72 -4.41 -0.70
C ILE A 32 9.82 -4.94 -1.83
N PHE A 33 9.06 -6.01 -1.57
CA PHE A 33 8.25 -6.70 -2.58
C PHE A 33 9.08 -7.18 -3.79
N ARG A 34 10.20 -7.85 -3.51
CA ARG A 34 11.13 -8.35 -4.52
C ARG A 34 10.62 -9.62 -5.20
N TRP A 35 9.86 -10.43 -4.47
CA TRP A 35 9.37 -11.71 -4.93
C TRP A 35 7.85 -11.71 -5.06
N PRO A 36 7.26 -12.45 -6.02
CA PRO A 36 5.81 -12.53 -6.17
C PRO A 36 5.07 -12.96 -4.89
N GLN A 37 5.73 -13.76 -4.04
CA GLN A 37 5.19 -14.24 -2.77
C GLN A 37 5.08 -13.15 -1.70
N ASP A 38 5.90 -12.10 -1.77
CA ASP A 38 5.90 -11.00 -0.80
C ASP A 38 4.53 -10.29 -0.78
N TRP A 39 3.91 -10.17 -1.95
CA TRP A 39 2.56 -9.64 -2.10
C TRP A 39 1.55 -10.51 -1.36
N HIS A 40 1.60 -11.83 -1.57
CA HIS A 40 0.64 -12.75 -0.96
C HIS A 40 0.73 -12.72 0.57
N ILE A 41 1.95 -12.78 1.12
CA ILE A 41 2.19 -12.74 2.57
C ILE A 41 1.72 -11.40 3.18
N PHE A 42 1.93 -10.29 2.48
CA PHE A 42 1.46 -8.99 2.94
C PHE A 42 -0.06 -8.95 3.07
N PHE A 43 -0.80 -9.37 2.04
CA PHE A 43 -2.26 -9.35 2.05
C PHE A 43 -2.87 -10.34 3.06
N GLU A 44 -2.27 -11.52 3.20
CA GLU A 44 -2.65 -12.48 4.25
C GLU A 44 -2.48 -11.87 5.64
N SER A 45 -1.36 -11.20 5.89
CA SER A 45 -1.08 -10.57 7.19
C SER A 45 -1.88 -9.29 7.44
N TYR A 46 -2.22 -8.55 6.38
CA TYR A 46 -3.00 -7.31 6.44
C TYR A 46 -4.49 -7.57 6.69
N GLY A 47 -4.97 -8.79 6.44
CA GLY A 47 -6.35 -9.20 6.73
C GLY A 47 -7.38 -8.66 5.75
N LYS A 48 -6.96 -8.35 4.51
CA LYS A 48 -7.83 -7.88 3.42
C LYS A 48 -7.51 -8.65 2.15
N GLU A 49 -8.51 -8.78 1.29
CA GLU A 49 -8.33 -9.35 -0.04
C GLU A 49 -7.29 -8.54 -0.86
N PRO A 50 -6.48 -9.21 -1.70
CA PRO A 50 -5.56 -8.53 -2.60
C PRO A 50 -6.28 -7.56 -3.52
N ILE A 51 -5.70 -6.37 -3.71
CA ILE A 51 -6.16 -5.46 -4.76
C ILE A 51 -5.86 -6.05 -6.14
N ASN A 52 -6.80 -5.92 -7.07
CA ASN A 52 -6.58 -6.35 -8.44
C ASN A 52 -5.82 -5.29 -9.25
N ARG A 53 -5.39 -5.65 -10.46
CA ARG A 53 -4.59 -4.76 -11.31
C ARG A 53 -5.27 -3.44 -11.63
N LYS A 54 -6.58 -3.43 -11.89
CA LYS A 54 -7.32 -2.20 -12.23
C LYS A 54 -7.40 -1.25 -11.03
N GLU A 55 -7.58 -1.80 -9.83
CA GLU A 55 -7.58 -1.01 -8.60
C GLU A 55 -6.20 -0.43 -8.31
N TYR A 56 -5.15 -1.24 -8.47
CA TYR A 56 -3.77 -0.77 -8.36
C TYR A 56 -3.49 0.37 -9.33
N ASP A 57 -3.80 0.19 -10.62
CA ASP A 57 -3.57 1.21 -11.64
C ASP A 57 -4.40 2.48 -11.36
N TYR A 58 -5.65 2.35 -10.88
CA TYR A 58 -6.48 3.48 -10.50
C TYR A 58 -5.87 4.30 -9.35
N PHE A 59 -5.38 3.64 -8.30
CA PHE A 59 -4.85 4.35 -7.13
C PHE A 59 -3.42 4.84 -7.31
N VAL A 60 -2.54 4.04 -7.93
CA VAL A 60 -1.11 4.36 -8.06
C VAL A 60 -0.82 5.20 -9.31
N GLU A 61 -1.23 4.72 -10.49
CA GLU A 61 -0.93 5.39 -11.76
C GLU A 61 -1.95 6.47 -12.12
N GLY A 62 -3.10 6.47 -11.44
CA GLY A 62 -4.16 7.45 -11.57
C GLY A 62 -4.12 8.46 -10.44
N LEU A 63 -4.82 8.14 -9.34
CA LEU A 63 -5.11 9.08 -8.27
C LEU A 63 -3.85 9.65 -7.61
N TYR A 64 -2.87 8.81 -7.27
CA TYR A 64 -1.64 9.22 -6.59
C TYR A 64 -0.74 10.12 -7.45
N GLU A 65 -0.68 9.94 -8.78
CA GLU A 65 0.17 10.78 -9.66
C GLU A 65 -0.21 12.28 -9.66
N PHE A 66 -1.37 12.65 -9.13
CA PHE A 66 -1.82 14.04 -9.02
C PHE A 66 -1.52 14.69 -7.65
N PHE A 67 -0.94 13.96 -6.71
CA PHE A 67 -0.66 14.42 -5.34
C PHE A 67 0.78 14.11 -4.91
#